data_AF-Q9HXD7-F1
#
_entry.id   AF-Q9HXD7-F1
#
_cell.length_a   1.000
_cell.length_b   1.000
_cell.length_c   1.000
_cell.angle_alpha   90.00
_cell.angle_beta   90.00
_cell.angle_gamma   90.00
#
_symmetry.space_group_name_H-M   'P 1'
#
loop_
_entity.id
_entity.type
_entity.pdbx_description
1 polymer ?
#
loop_
_entity_poly.entity_id
_entity_poly.type
_entity_poly.pdbx_seq_one_letter_code
_entity_poly.pdbx_strand_id
1 'polypeptide(L)'
;MAIEKHNIKLATFIAALFYDLSTQKQVRIPTQIEKRDRELYELVKKSKRPVALLVDETHDLNGHTLTGLKRLLELAEDDSGRRRLSIVLAGHPKLCNDLRRPTMEEIGYRTDIFELQEKMQSAGLPV
;
A
#
# COMPACT_ATOMS: atom_id res chain seq x y z
N MET A 1 -18.73 -16.82 -5.80
CA MET A 1 -17.98 -16.42 -7.01
C MET A 1 -16.55 -16.15 -6.59
N ALA A 2 -15.60 -17.03 -6.92
CA ALA A 2 -14.19 -16.74 -6.70
C ALA A 2 -13.75 -15.85 -7.86
N ILE A 3 -13.73 -14.54 -7.62
CA ILE A 3 -13.06 -13.61 -8.53
C ILE A 3 -11.63 -14.11 -8.61
N GLU A 4 -11.15 -14.39 -9.83
CA GLU A 4 -9.79 -14.90 -10.06
C GLU A 4 -8.81 -14.12 -9.18
N LYS A 5 -8.12 -14.82 -8.28
CA LYS A 5 -7.04 -14.30 -7.43
C LYS A 5 -5.86 -13.90 -8.32
N HIS A 6 -6.06 -12.87 -9.14
CA HIS A 6 -4.99 -12.28 -9.94
C HIS A 6 -4.09 -11.54 -8.98
N ASN A 7 -2.83 -11.97 -8.90
CA ASN A 7 -1.77 -11.28 -8.18
C ASN A 7 -1.87 -9.78 -8.43
N ILE A 8 -2.28 -9.03 -7.41
CA ILE A 8 -2.47 -7.59 -7.52
C ILE A 8 -1.08 -6.98 -7.76
N LYS A 9 -0.94 -6.29 -8.88
CA LYS A 9 0.32 -5.66 -9.29
C LYS A 9 0.42 -4.25 -8.71
N LEU A 10 1.65 -3.75 -8.55
CA LEU A 10 1.90 -2.36 -8.18
C LEU A 10 1.12 -1.35 -9.04
N ALA A 11 0.98 -1.65 -10.34
CA ALA A 11 0.21 -0.82 -11.28
C ALA A 11 -1.26 -0.65 -10.86
N THR A 12 -1.87 -1.66 -10.25
CA THR A 12 -3.25 -1.60 -9.74
C THR A 12 -3.36 -0.62 -8.58
N PHE A 13 -2.40 -0.66 -7.64
CA PHE A 13 -2.36 0.28 -6.51
C PHE A 13 -2.12 1.73 -6.96
N ILE A 14 -1.18 1.92 -7.90
CA ILE A 14 -0.93 3.23 -8.50
C ILE A 14 -2.20 3.75 -9.18
N ALA A 15 -2.88 2.91 -9.96
CA ALA A 15 -4.12 3.30 -10.62
C ALA A 15 -5.21 3.68 -9.61
N ALA A 16 -5.40 2.90 -8.55
CA ALA A 16 -6.36 3.20 -7.50
C ALA A 16 -6.09 4.59 -6.88
N LEU A 17 -4.83 4.91 -6.57
CA LEU A 17 -4.45 6.23 -6.06
C LEU A 17 -4.71 7.35 -7.08
N PHE A 18 -4.42 7.13 -8.36
CA PHE A 18 -4.74 8.12 -9.40
C PHE A 18 -6.24 8.39 -9.49
N TYR A 19 -7.06 7.34 -9.44
CA TYR A 19 -8.52 7.48 -9.51
C TYR A 19 -9.10 8.18 -8.28
N ASP A 20 -8.58 7.88 -7.09
CA ASP A 20 -9.08 8.46 -5.84
C ASP A 20 -8.61 9.90 -5.62
N LEU A 21 -7.36 10.21 -5.98
CA LEU A 21 -6.75 11.52 -5.71
C LEU A 21 -6.96 12.54 -6.83
N SER A 22 -7.27 12.11 -8.05
CA SER A 22 -7.48 13.02 -9.17
C SER A 22 -8.84 13.72 -9.07
N THR A 23 -8.84 15.05 -9.19
CA THR A 23 -10.07 15.85 -9.24
C THR A 23 -10.62 15.99 -10.66
N GLN A 24 -10.01 15.34 -11.65
CA GLN A 24 -10.39 15.47 -13.06
C GLN A 24 -11.57 14.55 -13.40
N LYS A 25 -12.48 15.01 -14.25
CA LYS A 25 -13.60 14.19 -14.76
C LYS A 25 -13.14 12.95 -15.54
N GLN A 26 -11.98 13.02 -16.18
CA GLN A 26 -11.35 11.89 -16.86
C GLN A 26 -9.92 11.74 -16.35
N VAL A 27 -9.68 10.68 -15.60
CA VAL A 27 -8.36 10.35 -15.08
C VAL A 27 -7.54 9.70 -16.19
N ARG A 28 -6.39 10.30 -16.51
CA ARG A 28 -5.40 9.74 -17.44
C ARG A 28 -4.14 9.38 -16.67
N ILE A 29 -3.82 8.10 -16.64
CA ILE A 29 -2.60 7.60 -15.99
C ILE A 29 -1.49 7.54 -17.04
N PRO A 30 -0.36 8.24 -16.86
CA PRO A 30 0.75 8.16 -17.81
C PRO A 30 1.32 6.75 -17.92
N THR A 31 1.72 6.35 -19.12
CA THR A 31 2.37 5.05 -19.37
C THR A 31 3.86 5.07 -19.04
N GLN A 32 4.51 6.22 -19.21
CA GLN A 32 5.91 6.41 -18.86
C GLN A 32 6.08 6.44 -17.33
N ILE A 33 6.90 5.55 -16.80
CA ILE A 33 7.08 5.31 -15.36
C ILE A 33 7.47 6.61 -14.64
N GLU A 34 8.52 7.31 -15.09
CA GLU A 34 8.97 8.55 -14.45
C GLU A 34 7.89 9.63 -14.40
N LYS A 35 7.13 9.78 -15.50
CA LYS A 35 6.05 10.77 -15.58
C LYS A 35 4.90 10.40 -14.65
N ARG A 36 4.52 9.12 -14.63
CA ARG A 36 3.47 8.59 -13.76
C ARG A 36 3.81 8.77 -12.29
N ASP A 37 5.04 8.45 -11.93
CA ASP A 37 5.53 8.51 -10.55
C ASP A 37 5.60 9.98 -10.08
N ARG A 38 6.08 10.90 -10.93
CA ARG A 38 6.05 12.35 -10.65
C ARG A 38 4.63 12.90 -10.50
N GLU A 39 3.71 12.53 -11.39
CA GLU A 39 2.32 12.99 -11.30
C GLU A 39 1.61 12.43 -10.06
N LEU A 40 1.91 11.19 -9.67
CA LEU A 40 1.38 10.61 -8.44
C LEU A 40 1.89 11.33 -7.20
N TYR A 41 3.19 11.65 -7.14
CA TYR A 41 3.75 12.47 -6.07
C TYR A 41 3.00 13.80 -5.95
N GLU A 42 2.78 14.49 -7.07
CA GLU A 42 2.06 15.76 -7.10
C GLU A 42 0.60 15.62 -6.63
N LEU A 43 -0.08 14.54 -7.01
CA LEU A 43 -1.44 14.26 -6.54
C LEU A 43 -1.49 14.07 -5.02
N VAL A 44 -0.59 13.25 -4.47
CA VAL A 44 -0.50 13.01 -3.02
C VAL A 44 -0.12 14.30 -2.27
N LYS A 45 0.83 15.07 -2.80
CA LYS A 45 1.27 16.36 -2.21
C LYS A 45 0.16 17.40 -2.20
N LYS A 46 -0.60 17.51 -3.29
CA LYS A 46 -1.74 18.43 -3.43
C LYS A 46 -2.95 18.03 -2.58
N SER A 47 -3.08 16.74 -2.23
CA SER A 47 -4.14 16.31 -1.32
C SER A 47 -4.02 17.07 0.01
N LYS A 48 -5.12 17.64 0.52
CA LYS A 48 -5.09 18.43 1.77
C LYS A 48 -5.01 17.58 3.04
N ARG A 49 -5.15 16.26 2.91
CA ARG A 49 -5.26 15.30 4.01
C ARG A 49 -4.27 14.16 3.78
N PRO A 50 -3.75 13.51 4.84
CA PRO A 50 -3.01 12.27 4.69
C PRO A 50 -3.82 11.24 3.91
N VAL A 51 -3.14 10.51 3.02
CA VAL A 51 -3.71 9.44 2.20
C VAL A 51 -3.36 8.10 2.84
N ALA A 52 -4.34 7.23 2.97
CA ALA A 52 -4.13 5.85 3.42
C ALA A 52 -4.59 4.88 2.34
N LEU A 53 -3.68 4.03 1.84
CA LEU A 53 -4.00 2.92 0.96
C LEU A 53 -4.25 1.67 1.81
N LEU A 54 -5.49 1.23 1.87
CA LEU A 54 -5.89 0.00 2.54
C LEU A 54 -5.94 -1.12 1.52
N VAL A 55 -5.17 -2.19 1.75
CA VAL A 55 -5.14 -3.35 0.87
C VAL A 55 -5.51 -4.58 1.69
N ASP A 56 -6.57 -5.25 1.27
CA ASP A 56 -7.01 -6.52 1.85
C ASP A 56 -6.45 -7.71 1.05
N GLU A 57 -6.51 -8.90 1.63
CA GLU A 57 -6.06 -10.16 1.03
C GLU A 57 -4.60 -10.18 0.56
N THR A 58 -3.74 -9.46 1.28
CA THR A 58 -2.34 -9.19 0.89
C THR A 58 -1.38 -10.36 1.00
N HIS A 59 -1.83 -11.50 1.53
CA HIS A 59 -1.03 -12.72 1.68
C HIS A 59 -0.62 -13.37 0.36
N ASP A 60 -1.22 -12.94 -0.75
CA ASP A 60 -0.86 -13.36 -2.11
C ASP A 60 0.07 -12.35 -2.81
N LEU A 61 0.44 -11.23 -2.16
CA LEU A 61 1.39 -10.28 -2.76
C LEU A 61 2.80 -10.86 -2.85
N ASN A 62 3.40 -10.75 -4.03
CA ASN A 62 4.79 -11.14 -4.22
C ASN A 62 5.78 -10.08 -3.69
N GLY A 63 7.01 -10.50 -3.40
CA GLY A 63 8.06 -9.60 -2.87
C GLY A 63 8.40 -8.41 -3.78
N HIS A 64 8.24 -8.56 -5.10
CA HIS A 64 8.39 -7.44 -6.04
C HIS A 64 7.34 -6.35 -5.81
N THR A 65 6.10 -6.73 -5.51
CA THR A 65 5.01 -5.79 -5.24
C THR A 65 5.21 -5.11 -3.89
N LEU A 66 5.61 -5.85 -2.85
CA LEU A 66 5.97 -5.26 -1.56
C LEU A 66 7.13 -4.26 -1.68
N THR A 67 8.16 -4.60 -2.45
CA THR A 67 9.28 -3.68 -2.77
C THR A 67 8.78 -2.44 -3.50
N GLY A 68 7.84 -2.61 -4.43
CA GLY A 68 7.17 -1.51 -5.12
C GLY A 68 6.39 -0.58 -4.19
N LEU A 69 5.66 -1.15 -3.22
CA LEU A 69 4.90 -0.39 -2.23
C LEU A 69 5.82 0.41 -1.29
N LYS A 70 6.96 -0.18 -0.89
CA LYS A 70 8.01 0.53 -0.15
C LYS A 70 8.50 1.76 -0.93
N ARG A 71 8.83 1.60 -2.21
CA ARG A 71 9.26 2.73 -3.08
C ARG A 71 8.17 3.78 -3.26
N LEU A 72 6.91 3.34 -3.32
CA LEU A 72 5.75 4.25 -3.41
C LEU A 72 5.59 5.11 -2.14
N LEU A 73 5.82 4.54 -0.95
CA LEU A 73 5.85 5.29 0.30
C LEU A 73 6.97 6.33 0.32
N GLU A 74 8.17 5.96 -0.14
CA GLU A 74 9.33 6.86 -0.22
C GLU A 74 9.07 8.02 -1.19
N LEU A 75 8.44 7.72 -2.33
CA LEU A 75 8.06 8.74 -3.30
C LEU A 75 7.08 9.77 -2.73
N ALA A 76 6.21 9.36 -1.80
CA ALA A 76 5.20 10.22 -1.19
C ALA A 76 5.66 10.94 0.09
N GLU A 77 6.97 10.95 0.35
CA GLU A 77 7.60 11.73 1.41
C GLU A 77 7.94 13.13 0.87
N ASP A 78 7.55 14.19 1.57
CA ASP A 78 7.86 15.56 1.16
C ASP A 78 9.27 16.00 1.58
N ASP A 79 9.70 17.18 1.12
CA ASP A 79 11.04 17.73 1.43
C ASP A 79 11.27 17.96 2.95
N SER A 80 10.19 17.92 3.76
CA SER A 80 10.27 18.02 5.22
C SER A 80 10.36 16.66 5.93
N GLY A 81 10.41 15.56 5.17
CA GLY A 81 10.42 14.19 5.70
C GLY A 81 9.04 13.71 6.17
N ARG A 82 7.96 14.46 5.89
CA ARG A 82 6.61 14.08 6.31
C ARG A 82 5.99 13.15 5.26
N ARG A 83 5.67 11.93 5.68
CA ARG A 83 4.92 10.98 4.85
C ARG A 83 3.48 11.41 4.70
N ARG A 84 3.06 11.63 3.45
CA ARG A 84 1.67 11.95 3.09
C ARG A 84 0.86 10.72 2.70
N LEU A 85 1.54 9.60 2.45
CA LEU A 85 0.94 8.30 2.17
C LEU A 85 1.28 7.33 3.30
N SER A 86 0.28 6.56 3.72
CA SER A 86 0.43 5.37 4.55
C SER A 86 -0.17 4.18 3.82
N ILE A 87 0.40 2.99 4.00
CA ILE A 87 -0.10 1.75 3.41
C ILE A 87 -0.39 0.77 4.53
N VAL A 88 -1.61 0.24 4.58
CA VAL A 88 -2.03 -0.79 5.52
C VAL A 88 -2.32 -2.05 4.74
N LEU A 89 -1.59 -3.11 5.06
CA LEU A 89 -1.74 -4.43 4.45
C LEU A 89 -2.46 -5.35 5.44
N ALA A 90 -3.63 -5.84 5.04
CA ALA A 90 -4.41 -6.82 5.78
C ALA A 90 -4.43 -8.15 5.02
N GLY A 91 -4.28 -9.27 5.73
CA GLY A 91 -4.24 -10.59 5.11
C GLY A 91 -3.87 -11.69 6.11
N HIS A 92 -3.66 -12.90 5.59
CA HIS A 92 -3.30 -14.05 6.39
C HIS A 92 -1.92 -13.89 7.09
N PRO A 93 -1.71 -14.53 8.26
CA PRO A 93 -0.44 -14.52 8.99
C PRO A 93 0.78 -14.92 8.16
N LYS A 94 0.59 -15.64 7.05
CA LYS A 94 1.65 -15.96 6.07
C LYS A 94 2.41 -14.71 5.60
N LEU A 95 1.75 -13.55 5.46
CA LEU A 95 2.42 -12.32 5.07
C LEU A 95 3.51 -11.91 6.08
N CYS A 96 3.23 -12.05 7.38
CA CYS A 96 4.21 -11.81 8.44
C CYS A 96 5.45 -12.72 8.27
N ASN A 97 5.24 -13.99 7.91
CA ASN A 97 6.33 -14.92 7.64
C ASN A 97 7.14 -14.52 6.41
N ASP A 98 6.49 -14.07 5.34
CA ASP A 98 7.17 -13.61 4.13
C ASP A 98 8.03 -12.36 4.39
N LEU A 99 7.59 -11.45 5.26
CA LEU A 99 8.34 -10.26 5.68
C LEU A 99 9.58 -10.58 6.55
N ARG A 100 9.63 -11.74 7.19
CA ARG A 100 10.78 -12.20 8.00
C ARG A 100 11.90 -12.84 7.18
N ARG A 101 11.69 -13.09 5.89
CA ARG A 101 12.70 -13.72 5.02
C ARG A 101 13.85 -12.73 4.76
N PRO A 102 15.11 -13.18 4.64
CA PRO A 102 16.25 -12.28 4.40
C PRO A 102 16.08 -11.36 3.18
N THR A 103 15.40 -11.83 2.14
CA THR A 103 15.12 -11.03 0.94
C THR A 103 14.15 -9.86 1.18
N MET A 104 13.36 -9.89 2.26
CA MET A 104 12.35 -8.90 2.64
C MET A 104 12.69 -8.18 3.96
N GLU A 105 13.87 -8.43 4.54
CA GLU A 105 14.25 -7.95 5.87
C GLU A 105 14.07 -6.43 6.03
N GLU A 106 14.50 -5.63 5.03
CA GLU A 106 14.34 -4.18 5.07
C GLU A 106 12.86 -3.76 5.15
N ILE A 107 11.98 -4.43 4.39
CA ILE A 107 10.55 -4.12 4.36
C ILE A 107 9.92 -4.57 5.68
N GLY A 108 10.24 -5.78 6.13
CA GLY A 108 9.77 -6.31 7.41
C GLY A 108 10.16 -5.40 8.58
N TYR A 109 11.41 -4.92 8.62
CA TYR A 109 11.89 -4.00 9.66
C TYR A 109 11.16 -2.64 9.66
N ARG A 110 10.74 -2.16 8.48
CA ARG A 110 10.02 -0.89 8.33
C ARG A 110 8.50 -1.02 8.46
N THR A 111 8.00 -2.22 8.73
CA THR A 111 6.57 -2.51 8.80
C THR A 111 6.16 -2.76 10.25
N ASP A 112 5.19 -2.02 10.75
CA ASP A 112 4.52 -2.34 12.01
C ASP A 112 3.51 -3.48 11.77
N ILE A 113 3.71 -4.60 12.46
CA ILE A 113 2.87 -5.80 12.32
C ILE A 113 1.92 -5.89 13.51
N PHE A 114 0.62 -5.96 13.22
CA PHE A 114 -0.43 -6.19 14.21
C PHE A 114 -1.11 -7.52 13.93
N GLU A 115 -1.01 -8.46 14.87
CA GLU A 115 -1.71 -9.74 14.78
C GLU A 115 -3.09 -9.62 15.46
N LEU A 116 -4.15 -9.77 14.68
CA LEU A 116 -5.52 -9.78 15.20
C LEU A 116 -5.84 -11.18 15.74
N GLN A 117 -5.20 -11.59 16.83
CA GLN A 117 -5.45 -12.92 17.40
C GLN A 117 -5.94 -12.95 18.86
N GLU A 118 -5.92 -11.86 19.63
CA GLU A 118 -6.40 -11.88 21.03
C GLU A 118 -7.09 -10.60 21.53
N LYS A 119 -7.27 -9.56 20.70
CA LYS A 119 -7.88 -8.30 21.18
C LYS A 119 -9.41 -8.28 21.24
N MET A 120 -10.11 -9.19 20.60
CA MET A 120 -11.59 -9.24 20.74
C MET A 120 -12.02 -9.82 22.09
N GLN A 121 -11.26 -10.77 22.65
CA GLN A 121 -11.53 -11.31 23.99
C GLN A 121 -11.17 -10.32 25.13
N SER A 122 -10.15 -9.49 24.96
CA SER A 122 -9.81 -8.43 25.93
C SER A 122 -10.63 -7.14 25.78
N ALA A 123 -11.32 -6.95 24.65
CA ALA A 123 -12.20 -5.80 24.41
C ALA A 123 -13.70 -6.06 24.63
N GLY A 124 -14.10 -7.30 24.93
CA GLY A 124 -15.49 -7.66 25.23
C GLY A 124 -16.46 -7.54 24.04
N LEU A 125 -15.97 -7.58 22.80
CA LEU A 125 -16.81 -7.53 21.60
C LEU A 125 -17.13 -8.96 21.12
N PRO A 126 -18.41 -9.28 20.82
CA PRO A 126 -18.79 -10.60 20.34
C PRO A 126 -18.21 -10.88 18.96
N VAL A 127 -17.86 -12.14 18.75
CA VAL A 127 -17.37 -12.71 17.47
C VAL A 127 -18.52 -12.88 16.49
#